data_AF-A0A522EET5-F1
#
_entry.id   AF-A0A522EET5-F1
#
_cell.length_a   1.000
_cell.length_b   1.000
_cell.length_c   1.000
_cell.angle_alpha   90.00
_cell.angle_beta   90.00
_cell.angle_gamma   90.00
#
_symmetry.space_group_name_H-M   'P 1'
#
loop_
_entity.id
_entity.type
_entity.pdbx_description
1 polymer ?
#
loop_
_entity_poly.entity_id
_entity_poly.type
_entity_poly.pdbx_seq_one_letter_code
_entity_poly.pdbx_strand_id
1 'polypeptide(L)'
;MRKQRHHRAQKTIRRAINHENIEAKIFYGLLGIAVLVIGFLIITMANKNIPNNDIEQKLVNGDAIGFLQGNQIDSVALQQFDQNYERLKTEQGINGDFYVYFEDVNGNVINVSGKKCFGSQTAEQTDPKCK
;
A
#
# COMPACT_ATOMS: atom_id res chain seq x y z
N MET A 1 -58.32 -23.90 -39.78
CA MET A 1 -57.86 -23.58 -38.40
C MET A 1 -56.58 -24.30 -37.92
N ARG A 2 -56.07 -25.38 -38.54
CA ARG A 2 -54.85 -26.08 -38.08
C ARG A 2 -53.53 -25.28 -38.23
N LYS A 3 -53.35 -24.49 -39.30
CA LYS A 3 -52.13 -23.67 -39.54
C LYS A 3 -51.83 -22.65 -38.43
N GLN A 4 -52.87 -22.09 -37.79
CA GLN A 4 -52.69 -21.07 -36.75
C GLN A 4 -52.18 -21.65 -35.42
N ARG A 5 -52.42 -22.94 -35.15
CA ARG A 5 -51.93 -23.63 -33.94
C ARG A 5 -50.43 -23.93 -34.02
N HIS A 6 -49.92 -24.31 -35.18
CA HIS A 6 -48.48 -24.54 -35.38
C HIS A 6 -47.64 -23.26 -35.22
N HIS A 7 -48.16 -22.12 -35.68
CA HIS A 7 -47.44 -20.84 -35.58
C HIS A 7 -47.31 -20.37 -34.11
N ARG A 8 -48.32 -20.63 -33.27
CA ARG A 8 -48.27 -20.30 -31.84
C ARG A 8 -47.26 -21.17 -31.09
N ALA A 9 -47.17 -22.46 -31.40
CA ALA A 9 -46.22 -23.39 -30.79
C ALA A 9 -44.75 -23.05 -31.12
N GLN A 10 -44.45 -22.62 -32.35
CA GLN A 10 -43.09 -22.21 -32.72
C GLN A 10 -42.63 -20.93 -31.99
N LYS A 11 -43.55 -20.01 -31.69
CA LYS A 11 -43.23 -18.76 -30.98
C LYS A 11 -42.88 -19.00 -29.50
N THR A 12 -43.52 -19.97 -28.85
CA THR A 12 -43.20 -20.36 -27.47
C THR A 12 -41.85 -21.07 -27.39
N ILE A 13 -41.53 -21.95 -28.34
CA ILE A 13 -40.22 -22.65 -28.39
C ILE A 13 -39.07 -21.66 -28.58
N ARG A 14 -39.20 -20.69 -29.50
CA ARG A 14 -38.15 -19.65 -29.70
C ARG A 14 -37.91 -18.78 -28.45
N ARG A 15 -38.96 -18.51 -27.67
CA ARG A 15 -38.82 -17.74 -26.41
C ARG A 15 -38.07 -18.55 -25.33
N ALA A 16 -38.34 -19.85 -25.23
CA ALA A 16 -37.63 -20.72 -24.30
C ALA A 16 -36.13 -20.83 -24.63
N ILE A 17 -35.78 -21.04 -25.90
CA ILE A 17 -34.38 -21.12 -26.35
C ILE A 17 -33.64 -19.79 -26.13
N ASN A 18 -34.31 -18.66 -26.34
CA ASN A 18 -33.70 -17.36 -26.09
C ASN A 18 -33.48 -17.09 -24.60
N HIS A 19 -34.32 -17.62 -23.71
CA HIS A 19 -34.17 -17.48 -22.27
C HIS A 19 -32.95 -18.24 -21.74
N GLU A 20 -32.77 -19.48 -22.19
CA GLU A 20 -31.64 -20.34 -21.82
C GLU A 20 -30.28 -19.70 -22.21
N ASN A 21 -30.23 -19.08 -23.39
CA ASN A 21 -29.04 -18.36 -23.85
C ASN A 21 -28.77 -17.06 -23.07
N ILE A 22 -29.79 -16.43 -22.47
CA ILE A 22 -29.62 -15.21 -21.67
C ILE A 22 -29.05 -15.56 -20.29
N GLU A 23 -29.54 -16.62 -19.65
CA GLU A 23 -29.03 -17.07 -18.34
C GLU A 23 -27.55 -17.45 -18.40
N ALA A 24 -27.14 -18.18 -19.45
CA ALA A 24 -25.74 -18.54 -19.66
C ALA A 24 -24.85 -17.30 -19.82
N LYS A 25 -25.29 -16.29 -20.60
CA LYS A 25 -24.52 -15.05 -20.79
C LYS A 25 -24.37 -14.24 -19.50
N ILE A 26 -25.41 -14.18 -18.68
CA ILE A 26 -25.37 -13.52 -17.37
C ILE A 26 -24.38 -14.26 -16.46
N PHE A 27 -24.43 -15.59 -16.43
CA PHE A 27 -23.53 -16.40 -15.61
C PHE A 27 -22.06 -16.21 -15.99
N TYR A 28 -21.71 -16.31 -17.27
CA TYR A 28 -20.32 -16.08 -17.72
C TYR A 28 -19.87 -14.63 -17.53
N GLY A 29 -20.78 -13.66 -17.64
CA GLY A 29 -20.49 -12.25 -17.34
C GLY A 29 -20.10 -12.05 -15.87
N LEU A 30 -20.86 -12.63 -14.94
CA LEU A 30 -20.57 -12.57 -13.51
C LEU A 30 -19.27 -13.30 -13.15
N LEU A 31 -19.02 -14.46 -13.77
CA LEU A 31 -17.78 -15.21 -13.58
C LEU A 31 -16.55 -14.39 -14.01
N GLY A 32 -16.62 -13.71 -15.16
CA GLY A 32 -15.55 -12.84 -15.64
C GLY A 32 -15.25 -11.68 -14.68
N ILE A 33 -16.29 -11.03 -14.15
CA ILE A 33 -16.13 -9.95 -13.16
C ILE A 33 -15.47 -10.49 -11.89
N ALA A 34 -15.89 -11.66 -11.39
CA ALA A 34 -15.30 -12.26 -10.19
C ALA A 34 -13.79 -12.54 -10.36
N VAL A 35 -13.37 -13.04 -11.53
CA VAL A 35 -11.95 -13.28 -11.84
C VAL A 35 -11.15 -11.98 -11.83
N LEU A 36 -11.70 -10.89 -12.40
CA LEU A 36 -11.04 -9.58 -12.39
C LEU A 36 -10.89 -9.01 -10.97
N VAL A 37 -11.93 -9.14 -10.14
CA VAL A 37 -11.89 -8.69 -8.74
C VAL A 37 -10.85 -9.47 -7.94
N ILE A 38 -10.81 -10.80 -8.09
CA ILE A 38 -9.81 -11.65 -7.43
C ILE A 38 -8.40 -11.27 -7.90
N GLY A 39 -8.19 -11.08 -9.20
CA GLY A 39 -6.91 -10.63 -9.74
C GLY A 39 -6.46 -9.29 -9.18
N PHE A 40 -7.36 -8.31 -9.09
CA PHE A 40 -7.08 -7.01 -8.48
C PHE A 40 -6.73 -7.13 -6.98
N LEU A 41 -7.45 -7.98 -6.24
CA LEU A 41 -7.14 -8.23 -4.83
C LEU A 41 -5.76 -8.88 -4.65
N ILE A 42 -5.38 -9.83 -5.51
CA ILE A 42 -4.04 -10.44 -5.46
C ILE A 42 -2.94 -9.40 -5.72
N ILE A 43 -3.11 -8.55 -6.74
CA ILE A 43 -2.15 -7.47 -7.06
C ILE A 43 -2.00 -6.50 -5.87
N THR A 44 -3.11 -6.09 -5.26
CA THR A 44 -3.06 -5.17 -4.10
C THR A 44 -2.43 -5.79 -2.86
N MET A 45 -2.59 -7.10 -2.63
CA MET A 45 -1.90 -7.80 -1.55
C MET A 45 -0.41 -7.98 -1.82
N ALA A 46 -0.01 -8.26 -3.07
CA ALA A 46 1.39 -8.40 -3.45
C ALA A 46 2.19 -7.09 -3.24
N ASN A 47 1.59 -5.92 -3.47
CA ASN A 47 2.26 -4.63 -3.26
C ASN A 47 2.45 -4.23 -1.78
N LYS A 48 1.83 -4.93 -0.82
CA LYS A 48 2.01 -4.62 0.62
C LYS A 48 3.25 -5.26 1.24
N ASN A 49 3.94 -6.15 0.53
CA ASN A 49 5.11 -6.88 1.02
C ASN A 49 6.37 -6.53 0.22
N ILE A 50 6.76 -5.26 0.22
CA ILE A 50 8.19 -4.93 0.10
C ILE A 50 8.68 -4.76 1.53
N PRO A 51 9.09 -5.83 2.22
CA PRO A 51 9.78 -5.65 3.47
C PRO A 51 11.15 -5.07 3.08
N ASN A 52 11.31 -3.77 3.30
CA ASN A 52 12.60 -3.10 3.16
C ASN A 52 13.44 -3.55 4.36
N ASN A 53 14.03 -4.73 4.22
CA ASN A 53 14.85 -5.42 5.21
C ASN A 53 16.21 -4.75 5.41
N ASP A 54 16.54 -3.72 4.64
CA ASP A 54 17.88 -3.13 4.62
C ASP A 54 18.23 -2.45 5.96
N ILE A 55 17.28 -1.78 6.61
CA ILE A 55 17.50 -1.24 7.97
C ILE A 55 17.63 -2.38 8.99
N GLU A 56 16.74 -3.37 8.94
CA GLU A 56 16.80 -4.50 9.89
C GLU A 56 18.10 -5.28 9.77
N GLN A 57 18.56 -5.51 8.54
CA GLN A 57 19.79 -6.21 8.25
C GLN A 57 21.01 -5.38 8.66
N LYS A 58 21.02 -4.07 8.43
CA LYS A 58 22.07 -3.16 8.91
C LYS A 58 22.14 -3.14 10.44
N LEU A 59 21.00 -3.19 11.13
CA LEU A 59 20.96 -3.26 12.59
C LEU A 59 21.53 -4.56 13.14
N VAL A 60 21.14 -5.69 12.55
CA VAL A 60 21.66 -7.02 12.95
C VAL A 60 23.17 -7.12 12.71
N ASN A 61 23.67 -6.48 11.66
CA ASN A 61 25.10 -6.49 11.33
C ASN A 61 25.92 -5.43 12.09
N GLY A 62 25.27 -4.51 12.82
CA GLY A 62 25.94 -3.40 13.50
C GLY A 62 26.44 -2.31 12.54
N ASP A 63 25.91 -2.25 11.32
CA ASP A 63 26.23 -1.22 10.34
C ASP A 63 25.54 0.11 10.71
N ALA A 64 26.20 1.23 10.42
CA ALA A 64 25.63 2.55 10.66
C ALA A 64 24.36 2.75 9.82
N ILE A 65 23.27 3.20 10.45
CA ILE A 65 22.04 3.58 9.75
C ILE A 65 22.32 4.85 8.96
N GLY A 66 22.36 4.73 7.62
CA GLY A 66 22.50 5.86 6.71
C GLY A 66 21.15 6.33 6.20
N PHE A 67 20.82 7.61 6.41
CA PHE A 67 19.66 8.27 5.80
C PHE A 67 19.98 9.00 4.49
N LEU A 68 21.26 8.95 4.08
CA LEU A 68 21.75 9.59 2.87
C LEU A 68 22.15 8.50 1.87
N GLN A 69 21.56 8.56 0.69
CA GLN A 69 21.97 7.77 -0.48
C GLN A 69 22.66 8.71 -1.48
N GLY A 70 23.98 8.81 -1.38
CA GLY A 70 24.75 9.83 -2.11
C GLY A 70 24.39 11.23 -1.63
N ASN A 71 23.85 12.06 -2.54
CA ASN A 71 23.45 13.45 -2.25
C ASN A 71 21.95 13.60 -2.00
N GLN A 72 21.23 12.50 -1.83
CA GLN A 72 19.79 12.50 -1.61
C GLN A 72 19.44 11.86 -0.27
N ILE A 73 18.36 12.36 0.34
CA ILE A 73 17.79 11.78 1.54
C ILE A 73 16.97 10.55 1.14
N ASP A 74 17.26 9.40 1.75
CA ASP A 74 16.43 8.20 1.63
C ASP A 74 15.21 8.36 2.55
N SER A 75 14.13 8.87 1.96
CA SER A 75 12.88 9.13 2.66
C SER A 75 12.17 7.86 3.13
N VAL A 76 12.45 6.71 2.50
CA VAL A 76 11.88 5.42 2.92
C VAL A 76 12.60 4.96 4.17
N ALA A 77 13.93 5.05 4.19
CA ALA A 77 14.73 4.70 5.37
C ALA A 77 14.35 5.57 6.60
N LEU A 78 14.09 6.86 6.40
CA LEU A 78 13.61 7.76 7.45
C LEU A 78 12.23 7.39 7.98
N GLN A 79 11.28 7.04 7.10
CA GLN A 79 9.96 6.59 7.55
C GLN A 79 10.04 5.29 8.33
N GLN A 80 10.90 4.37 7.89
CA GLN A 80 11.12 3.12 8.61
C GLN A 80 11.81 3.34 9.96
N PHE A 81 12.74 4.30 10.05
CA PHE A 81 13.31 4.72 11.33
C PHE A 81 12.21 5.21 12.29
N ASP A 82 11.33 6.08 11.81
CA ASP A 82 10.22 6.64 12.60
C ASP A 82 9.26 5.55 13.10
N GLN A 83 8.96 4.56 12.25
CA GLN A 83 8.12 3.41 12.61
C GLN A 83 8.79 2.46 13.61
N ASN A 84 10.12 2.34 13.58
CA ASN A 84 10.88 1.40 14.40
C ASN A 84 11.64 2.08 15.56
N TYR A 85 11.33 3.35 15.86
CA TYR A 85 12.10 4.20 16.77
C TYR A 85 12.39 3.54 18.13
N GLU A 86 11.37 3.00 18.82
CA GLU A 86 11.56 2.40 20.16
C GLU A 86 12.47 1.17 20.13
N ARG A 87 12.36 0.34 19.08
CA ARG A 87 13.23 -0.82 18.88
C ARG A 87 14.67 -0.36 18.64
N LEU A 88 14.84 0.61 17.73
CA LEU A 88 16.15 1.18 17.38
C LEU A 88 16.85 1.81 18.59
N LYS A 89 16.10 2.59 19.37
CA LYS A 89 16.57 3.19 20.62
C LYS A 89 17.10 2.11 21.59
N THR A 90 16.36 1.01 21.73
CA THR A 90 16.75 -0.12 22.59
C THR A 90 17.99 -0.84 22.07
N GLU A 91 18.04 -1.17 20.78
CA GLU A 91 19.15 -1.89 20.15
C GLU A 91 20.47 -1.10 20.19
N GLN A 92 20.38 0.23 20.04
CA GLN A 92 21.54 1.12 20.11
C GLN A 92 21.93 1.50 21.55
N GLY A 93 21.21 0.99 22.57
CA GLY A 93 21.46 1.31 23.98
C GLY A 93 21.24 2.79 24.33
N ILE A 94 20.39 3.47 23.56
CA ILE A 94 20.09 4.89 23.77
C ILE A 94 19.00 5.00 24.82
N ASN A 95 19.33 5.51 26.00
CA ASN A 95 18.36 5.61 27.10
C ASN A 95 17.47 6.87 27.00
N GLY A 96 17.94 7.91 26.29
CA GLY A 96 17.24 9.18 26.13
C GLY A 96 16.35 9.24 24.88
N ASP A 97 15.37 10.13 24.89
CA ASP A 97 14.62 10.44 23.68
C ASP A 97 15.44 11.29 22.72
N PHE A 98 15.32 10.99 21.42
CA PHE A 98 15.97 11.76 20.37
C PHE A 98 15.08 11.84 19.13
N TYR A 99 15.39 12.80 18.28
CA TYR A 99 14.75 12.97 16.98
C TYR A 99 15.80 13.44 15.96
N VAL A 100 15.50 13.26 14.69
CA VAL A 100 16.36 13.66 13.56
C VAL A 100 15.60 14.64 12.69
N TYR A 101 16.29 15.69 12.24
CA TYR A 101 15.78 16.67 11.28
C TYR A 101 16.91 17.06 10.30
N PHE A 102 16.53 17.66 9.18
CA PHE A 102 17.46 18.09 8.14
C PHE A 102 17.38 19.60 7.96
N GLU A 103 18.52 20.25 7.78
CA GLU A 103 18.60 21.68 7.52
C GLU A 103 19.19 21.96 6.14
N ASP A 104 18.74 23.05 5.53
CA ASP A 104 19.41 23.62 4.36
C ASP A 104 20.68 24.38 4.76
N VAL A 105 21.40 24.90 3.76
CA VAL A 105 22.62 25.69 3.98
C VAL A 105 22.41 26.98 4.77
N ASN A 106 21.16 27.42 4.93
CA ASN A 106 20.79 28.62 5.67
C ASN A 106 20.28 28.29 7.09
N GLY A 107 20.27 27.00 7.48
CA GLY A 107 19.74 26.55 8.77
C GLY A 107 18.22 26.43 8.82
N ASN A 108 17.52 26.46 7.68
CA ASN A 108 16.08 26.21 7.64
C ASN A 108 15.80 24.72 7.66
N VAL A 109 14.85 24.28 8.50
CA VAL A 109 14.41 22.88 8.54
C VAL A 109 13.68 22.51 7.25
N ILE A 110 14.11 21.42 6.63
CA ILE A 110 13.55 20.88 5.39
C ILE A 110 12.49 19.83 5.73
N ASN A 111 11.32 19.95 5.11
CA ASN A 111 10.30 18.91 5.16
C ASN A 111 10.69 17.72 4.29
N VAL A 112 10.77 16.53 4.89
CA VAL A 112 10.95 15.27 4.19
C VAL A 112 9.67 14.46 4.31
N SER A 113 9.06 14.07 3.18
CA SER A 113 7.80 13.31 3.17
C SER A 113 6.66 13.92 4.02
N GLY A 114 6.59 15.25 4.09
CA GLY A 114 5.56 15.95 4.85
C GLY A 114 5.79 16.04 6.36
N LYS A 115 6.95 15.60 6.86
CA LYS A 115 7.38 15.76 8.26
C LYS A 115 8.67 16.57 8.36
N LYS A 116 8.80 17.36 9.43
CA LYS A 116 10.02 18.12 9.76
C LYS A 116 11.03 17.29 10.54
N CYS A 117 10.51 16.46 11.45
CA CYS A 117 11.28 15.69 12.41
C CYS A 117 10.78 14.24 12.42
N PHE A 118 11.67 13.32 12.79
CA PHE A 118 11.44 11.89 12.85
C PHE A 118 12.00 11.36 14.18
N GLY A 119 11.26 10.49 14.88
CA GLY A 119 11.67 9.92 16.17
C GLY A 119 10.67 10.17 17.30
N SER A 120 11.16 10.56 18.49
CA SER A 120 10.29 10.75 19.66
C SER A 120 9.36 11.95 19.49
N GLN A 121 8.05 11.68 19.46
CA GLN A 121 7.01 12.72 19.49
C GLN A 121 7.12 13.62 20.74
N THR A 122 7.58 13.07 21.87
CA THR A 122 7.76 13.83 23.11
C THR A 122 8.89 14.84 22.95
N ALA A 123 10.02 14.42 22.38
CA ALA A 123 11.15 15.31 22.13
C ALA A 123 10.81 16.38 21.08
N GLU A 124 10.09 16.01 20.03
CA GLU A 124 9.62 16.93 18.98
C GLU A 124 8.79 18.10 19.53
N GLN A 125 7.89 17.84 20.49
CA GLN A 125 7.03 18.89 21.07
C GLN A 125 7.78 19.93 21.89
N THR A 126 9.01 19.65 22.28
CA THR A 126 9.84 20.58 23.06
C THR A 126 10.71 21.48 22.21
N ASP A 127 11.00 21.08 20.96
CA ASP A 127 11.90 21.83 20.09
C ASP A 127 11.16 22.79 19.12
N PRO A 128 11.49 24.10 19.11
CA PRO A 128 10.92 25.05 18.16
C PRO A 128 11.09 24.69 16.68
N LYS A 129 12.15 23.95 16.34
CA LYS A 129 12.44 23.54 14.96
C LYS A 129 11.47 22.48 14.42
N CYS A 130 10.87 21.70 15.32
CA CYS A 130 9.92 20.64 14.97
C CYS A 130 8.45 21.09 15.03
N LYS A 131 8.18 22.31 15.50
CA LYS A 131 6.82 22.89 15.58
C LYS A 131 6.33 23.49 14.26
#